data_AF-A0A1M6D725-F1
#
_entry.id   AF-A0A1M6D725-F1
#
_cell.length_a   1.000
_cell.length_b   1.000
_cell.length_c   1.000
_cell.angle_alpha   90.00
_cell.angle_beta   90.00
_cell.angle_gamma   90.00
#
_symmetry.space_group_name_H-M   'P 1'
#
loop_
_entity.id
_entity.type
_entity.pdbx_description
1 polymer ?
#
loop_
_entity_poly.entity_id
_entity_poly.type
_entity_poly.pdbx_seq_one_letter_code
_entity_poly.pdbx_strand_id
1 'polypeptide(L)'
;MINYCENLQGKFNCYCKEVVDNKKITDREYSIVLIVDALINNDNNALKNAIILAKNSGVTNEEISYISGILIMKNGERIANISTENKCKESQRVCCS
;
A
#
# COMPACT_ATOMS: atom_id res chain seq x y z
N MET A 1 -0.79 -23.06 -22.00
CA MET A 1 -0.30 -22.09 -20.99
C MET A 1 -1.53 -21.34 -20.51
N ILE A 2 -2.12 -21.75 -19.39
CA ILE A 2 -3.40 -21.19 -18.92
C ILE A 2 -3.12 -19.88 -18.21
N ASN A 3 -3.75 -18.80 -18.68
CA ASN A 3 -3.59 -17.43 -18.24
C ASN A 3 -4.29 -17.24 -16.87
N TYR A 4 -3.67 -17.70 -15.78
CA TYR A 4 -4.24 -17.60 -14.43
C TYR A 4 -4.35 -16.15 -13.92
N CYS A 5 -3.59 -15.20 -14.48
CA CYS A 5 -3.56 -13.81 -14.04
C CYS A 5 -4.81 -13.00 -14.41
N GLU A 6 -5.40 -13.23 -15.60
CA GLU A 6 -6.52 -12.39 -16.08
C GLU A 6 -7.80 -12.57 -15.26
N ASN A 7 -8.05 -13.79 -14.75
CA ASN A 7 -9.25 -14.09 -13.97
C ASN A 7 -9.15 -13.59 -12.52
N LEU A 8 -7.95 -13.58 -11.94
CA LEU A 8 -7.69 -13.07 -10.59
C LEU A 8 -7.77 -11.54 -10.53
N GLN A 9 -7.17 -10.85 -11.52
CA GLN A 9 -7.27 -9.39 -11.62
C GLN A 9 -8.73 -8.94 -11.79
N GLY A 10 -9.50 -9.63 -12.63
CA GLY A 10 -10.92 -9.36 -12.83
C GLY A 10 -11.74 -9.54 -11.56
N LYS A 11 -11.49 -10.63 -10.80
CA LYS A 11 -12.16 -10.88 -9.51
C LYS A 11 -11.79 -9.85 -8.45
N PHE A 12 -10.53 -9.44 -8.39
CA PHE A 12 -10.09 -8.39 -7.45
C PHE A 12 -10.75 -7.04 -7.77
N ASN A 13 -10.76 -6.64 -9.05
CA ASN A 13 -11.44 -5.42 -9.47
C ASN A 13 -12.95 -5.46 -9.18
N CYS A 14 -13.58 -6.63 -9.38
CA CYS A 14 -14.99 -6.84 -9.07
C CYS A 14 -15.25 -6.72 -7.56
N TYR A 15 -14.38 -7.30 -6.73
CA TYR A 15 -14.44 -7.17 -5.27
C TYR A 15 -14.27 -5.71 -4.81
N CYS A 16 -13.27 -4.98 -5.32
CA CYS A 16 -13.10 -3.57 -4.99
C CYS A 16 -14.33 -2.75 -5.38
N LYS A 17 -14.92 -3.05 -6.54
CA LYS A 17 -16.13 -2.40 -7.01
C LYS A 17 -17.34 -2.72 -6.12
N GLU A 18 -17.53 -3.97 -5.72
CA GLU A 18 -18.58 -4.36 -4.77
C GLU A 18 -18.43 -3.68 -3.40
N VAL A 19 -17.20 -3.50 -2.91
CA VAL A 19 -16.95 -2.82 -1.62
C VAL A 19 -17.36 -1.35 -1.69
N VAL A 20 -17.08 -0.67 -2.80
CA VAL A 20 -17.48 0.72 -3.07
C VAL A 20 -19.00 0.81 -3.30
N ASP A 21 -19.57 -0.04 -4.17
CA ASP A 21 -20.98 -0.02 -4.57
C ASP A 21 -21.91 -0.35 -3.38
N ASN A 22 -21.47 -1.19 -2.44
CA ASN A 22 -22.20 -1.47 -1.21
C ASN A 22 -22.12 -0.35 -0.15
N LYS A 23 -21.55 0.82 -0.47
CA LYS A 23 -21.37 1.97 0.44
C LYS A 23 -20.68 1.63 1.77
N LYS A 24 -19.87 0.56 1.80
CA LYS A 24 -19.08 0.22 2.99
C LYS A 24 -17.95 1.21 3.23
N ILE A 25 -17.53 1.89 2.17
CA ILE A 25 -16.57 2.99 2.17
C ILE A 25 -17.08 4.11 1.27
N THR A 26 -16.75 5.33 1.61
CA THR A 26 -16.99 6.54 0.80
C THR A 26 -15.95 6.64 -0.31
N ASP A 27 -16.25 7.41 -1.37
CA ASP A 27 -15.30 7.70 -2.45
C ASP A 27 -14.01 8.32 -1.91
N ARG A 28 -14.14 9.14 -0.85
CA ARG A 28 -13.03 9.72 -0.11
C ARG A 28 -12.15 8.64 0.52
N GLU A 29 -12.72 7.69 1.26
CA GLU A 29 -11.97 6.58 1.87
C GLU A 29 -11.34 5.66 0.81
N TYR A 30 -12.07 5.35 -0.25
CA TYR A 30 -11.56 4.54 -1.36
C TYR A 30 -10.35 5.20 -2.04
N SER A 31 -10.41 6.51 -2.27
CA SER A 31 -9.30 7.25 -2.87
C SER A 31 -8.03 7.21 -2.01
N ILE A 32 -8.17 7.24 -0.68
CA ILE A 32 -7.04 7.10 0.27
C ILE A 32 -6.41 5.70 0.14
N VAL A 33 -7.23 4.65 0.05
CA VAL A 33 -6.76 3.27 -0.14
C VAL A 33 -5.97 3.15 -1.45
N LEU A 34 -6.46 3.74 -2.54
CA LEU A 34 -5.75 3.73 -3.83
C LEU A 34 -4.41 4.46 -3.77
N ILE A 35 -4.32 5.58 -3.02
CA ILE A 35 -3.04 6.28 -2.82
C ILE A 35 -2.05 5.37 -2.09
N VAL A 36 -2.49 4.72 -1.01
CA VAL A 36 -1.63 3.82 -0.22
C VAL A 36 -1.15 2.65 -1.06
N ASP A 37 -2.04 2.00 -1.80
CA ASP A 37 -1.69 0.88 -2.68
C ASP A 37 -0.67 1.30 -3.75
N ALA A 38 -0.91 2.41 -4.43
CA ALA A 38 0.00 2.93 -5.45
C ALA A 38 1.39 3.25 -4.87
N LEU A 39 1.46 3.83 -3.67
CA LEU A 39 2.72 4.13 -2.99
C LEU A 39 3.46 2.85 -2.55
N ILE A 40 2.76 1.83 -2.04
CA ILE A 40 3.37 0.54 -1.66
C ILE A 40 3.97 -0.15 -2.89
N ASN A 41 3.24 -0.15 -4.00
CA ASN A 41 3.66 -0.80 -5.24
C ASN A 41 4.63 0.04 -6.08
N ASN A 42 4.97 1.26 -5.64
CA ASN A 42 5.77 2.24 -6.40
C ASN A 42 5.21 2.50 -7.82
N ASP A 43 3.89 2.43 -7.99
CA ASP A 43 3.23 2.68 -9.26
C ASP A 43 2.86 4.17 -9.40
N ASN A 44 3.75 4.91 -10.08
CA ASN A 44 3.58 6.34 -10.31
C ASN A 44 2.36 6.70 -11.17
N ASN A 45 1.89 5.79 -12.04
CA ASN A 45 0.73 6.04 -12.89
C ASN A 45 -0.55 5.86 -12.09
N ALA A 46 -0.64 4.77 -11.32
CA ALA A 46 -1.74 4.55 -10.38
C ALA A 46 -1.82 5.68 -9.34
N LEU A 47 -0.66 6.14 -8.83
CA LEU A 47 -0.59 7.22 -7.84
C LEU A 47 -1.18 8.53 -8.36
N LYS A 48 -0.84 8.93 -9.59
CA LYS A 48 -1.40 10.14 -10.20
C LYS A 48 -2.93 10.07 -10.30
N ASN A 49 -3.45 8.93 -10.76
CA ASN A 49 -4.89 8.71 -10.90
C ASN A 49 -5.58 8.72 -9.52
N ALA A 50 -4.98 8.09 -8.53
CA ALA A 50 -5.49 8.06 -7.15
C ALA A 50 -5.51 9.46 -6.51
N ILE A 51 -4.46 10.27 -6.72
CA ILE A 51 -4.42 11.67 -6.23
C ILE A 51 -5.51 12.52 -6.87
N ILE A 52 -5.77 12.34 -8.17
CA ILE A 52 -6.85 13.06 -8.87
C ILE A 52 -8.21 12.68 -8.25
N LEU A 53 -8.47 11.38 -8.08
CA LEU A 53 -9.70 10.89 -7.44
C LEU A 53 -9.86 11.42 -6.01
N ALA A 54 -8.77 11.45 -5.24
CA ALA A 54 -8.77 11.95 -3.87
C ALA A 54 -9.11 13.44 -3.79
N LYS A 55 -8.51 14.25 -4.66
CA LYS A 55 -8.82 15.70 -4.76
C LYS A 55 -10.28 15.94 -5.13
N ASN A 56 -10.80 15.18 -6.10
CA ASN A 56 -12.20 15.27 -6.50
C ASN A 56 -13.16 14.85 -5.38
N SER A 57 -12.69 14.00 -4.46
CA SER A 57 -13.45 13.53 -3.29
C SER A 57 -13.25 14.41 -2.04
N GLY A 58 -12.55 15.54 -2.18
CA GLY A 58 -12.33 16.51 -1.09
C GLY A 58 -11.16 16.21 -0.16
N VAL A 59 -10.24 15.31 -0.51
CA VAL A 59 -9.01 15.08 0.24
C VAL A 59 -8.02 16.22 -0.02
N THR A 60 -7.45 16.79 1.03
CA THR A 60 -6.51 17.93 0.88
C THR A 60 -5.08 17.47 0.57
N ASN A 61 -4.23 18.41 0.11
CA ASN A 61 -2.82 18.12 -0.13
C ASN A 61 -2.08 17.76 1.18
N GLU A 62 -2.47 18.36 2.30
CA GLU A 62 -1.94 18.06 3.64
C GLU A 62 -2.27 16.62 4.04
N GLU A 63 -3.51 16.17 3.80
CA GLU A 63 -3.92 14.79 4.07
C GLU A 63 -3.13 13.80 3.21
N ILE A 64 -2.95 14.09 1.92
CA ILE A 64 -2.13 13.26 1.01
C ILE A 64 -0.67 13.19 1.49
N SER A 65 -0.12 14.33 1.94
CA SER A 65 1.24 14.39 2.47
C SER A 65 1.38 13.59 3.77
N TYR A 66 0.37 13.65 4.64
CA TYR A 66 0.33 12.89 5.89
C TYR A 66 0.27 11.38 5.64
N ILE A 67 -0.58 10.94 4.71
CA ILE A 67 -0.66 9.53 4.27
C ILE A 67 0.71 9.04 3.79
N SER A 68 1.37 9.83 2.93
CA SER A 68 2.70 9.50 2.40
C SER A 68 3.75 9.40 3.51
N GLY A 69 3.73 10.34 4.46
CA GLY A 69 4.63 10.36 5.62
C GLY A 69 4.47 9.13 6.52
N ILE A 70 3.23 8.72 6.81
CA ILE A 70 2.95 7.49 7.58
C ILE A 70 3.56 6.28 6.89
N LEU A 71 3.39 6.15 5.56
CA LEU A 71 3.91 5.01 4.84
C LEU A 71 5.44 4.96 4.85
N ILE A 72 6.11 6.09 4.65
CA ILE A 72 7.57 6.19 4.75
C ILE A 72 8.05 5.78 6.14
N MET A 73 7.39 6.29 7.19
CA MET A 73 7.69 5.91 8.58
C MET A 73 7.55 4.40 8.79
N LYS A 74 6.45 3.79 8.32
CA LYS A 74 6.23 2.33 8.44
C LYS A 74 7.25 1.50 7.65
N ASN A 75 7.65 1.95 6.47
CA ASN A 75 8.74 1.32 5.73
C ASN A 75 10.07 1.44 6.47
N GLY A 76 10.36 2.60 7.07
CA GLY A 76 11.52 2.82 7.92
C GLY A 76 11.56 1.90 9.14
N GLU A 77 10.44 1.79 9.88
CA GLU A 77 10.28 0.85 11.00
C GLU A 77 10.58 -0.60 10.55
N ARG A 78 10.04 -1.02 9.40
CA ARG A 78 10.28 -2.36 8.85
C ARG A 78 11.76 -2.62 8.57
N ILE A 79 12.45 -1.66 7.95
CA ILE A 79 13.88 -1.76 7.65
C ILE A 79 14.72 -1.81 8.93
N ALA A 80 14.38 -0.98 9.93
CA ALA A 80 15.04 -0.97 11.23
C ALA A 80 14.91 -2.34 11.92
N ASN A 81 13.70 -2.92 11.91
CA ASN A 81 13.42 -4.23 12.51
C ASN A 81 14.16 -5.38 11.82
N ILE A 82 14.23 -5.38 10.47
CA ILE A 82 15.04 -6.37 9.74
C ILE A 82 16.52 -6.25 10.13
N SER A 83 17.01 -5.02 10.32
CA SER A 83 18.40 -4.77 10.69
C SER A 83 18.73 -5.25 12.10
N THR A 84 17.81 -5.17 13.05
CA THR A 84 17.97 -5.71 14.42
C THR A 84 17.87 -7.23 14.46
N GLU A 85 16.96 -7.84 13.69
CA GLU A 85 16.84 -9.31 13.61
C GLU A 85 18.10 -9.97 13.04
N ASN A 86 18.72 -9.36 12.03
CA ASN A 86 19.96 -9.88 11.45
C ASN A 86 21.16 -9.81 12.41
N LYS A 87 21.25 -8.77 13.25
CA LYS A 87 22.29 -8.67 14.30
C LYS A 87 22.18 -9.77 15.35
N CYS A 88 20.97 -10.19 15.71
CA CYS A 88 20.77 -11.30 16.64
C CYS A 88 21.21 -12.66 16.08
N LYS A 89 21.17 -12.84 14.75
CA LYS A 89 21.58 -14.10 14.10
C LYS A 89 23.09 -14.23 13.90
N GLU A 90 23.82 -13.12 13.73
CA GLU A 90 25.29 -13.14 13.64
C GLU A 90 25.95 -13.48 14.99
N SER A 91 25.37 -13.04 16.11
CA SER A 91 25.86 -13.36 17.46
C SER A 91 25.79 -14.85 17.81
N GLN A 92 24.95 -15.66 17.15
CA GLN A 92 24.81 -17.09 17.45
C GLN A 92 25.82 -17.99 16.71
N ARG A 93 26.57 -17.46 15.74
CA ARG A 93 27.58 -18.25 14.99
C ARG A 93 28.94 -18.36 15.68
N VAL A 94 29.16 -17.64 16.77
CA VAL A 94 30.48 -17.57 17.46
C VAL A 94 30.61 -18.60 18.60
N CYS A 95 29.58 -19.39 18.92
CA CYS A 95 29.63 -20.36 20.02
C CYS A 95 29.64 -21.84 19.57
N CYS A 96 30.00 -22.12 18.32
CA CYS A 96 30.15 -23.51 17.82
C CYS A 96 31.44 -23.63 17.01
N SER A 97 32.58 -23.64 17.71
CA SER A 97 33.90 -24.03 17.21
C SER A 97 34.68 -24.68 18.35
#